data_AF-A0A971NSE7-F1
#
_entry.id   AF-A0A971NSE7-F1
#
_cell.length_a   1.000
_cell.length_b   1.000
_cell.length_c   1.000
_cell.angle_alpha   90.00
_cell.angle_beta   90.00
_cell.angle_gamma   90.00
#
_symmetry.space_group_name_H-M   'P 1'
#
loop_
_entity.id
_entity.type
_entity.pdbx_description
1 polymer ?
#
loop_
_entity_poly.entity_id
_entity_poly.type
_entity_poly.pdbx_seq_one_letter_code
_entity_poly.pdbx_strand_id
1 'polypeptide(L)'
;MTEDKLTSHFHWGIKLLYNVFIMVWFAVGTYPQLYSGDFAPHLHYARYFAETGHSPIQHIAFHRLVIIVKALLPTDIISEISYRLSRIVEDHGWEIAGLATAVLIYLGTAWILYFILKDSLKLDRTCFSEIKIWTLVVVCLLVMPINFFFLQERLTLGYYSANVLHNPTFILSRLFSLLLFYLCLVWTEKEISFKTGMLLSILSLLSTASKPNFMMALIPSLCIFFLIRNKSMRRENYKLLFFVGIPAFIVLLIQFLMRSGSAETSKFVFAPFMAVLTRVPNIPMVFLLLFLSLAFPITVFILNWKSIKQKAATQLLLITLAINYLLFILFAEVPKAGHLNFIWGMMTAVFLSFAYAIVVWVKQINIEEKPLRSIKSLLPLTFLLLHIASGFLYYFSVVLYPGPVW
;
A
#
# COMPACT_ATOMS: atom_id res chain seq x y z
N MET A 1 -8.91 -42.01 8.30
CA MET A 1 -8.74 -40.70 7.65
C MET A 1 -7.25 -40.50 7.47
N THR A 2 -6.74 -40.42 6.23
CA THR A 2 -5.29 -40.39 5.98
C THR A 2 -4.66 -39.11 6.52
N GLU A 3 -3.42 -39.21 7.00
CA GLU A 3 -2.62 -38.13 7.61
C GLU A 3 -2.55 -36.87 6.73
N ASP A 4 -2.56 -37.05 5.40
CA ASP A 4 -2.63 -35.98 4.38
C ASP A 4 -3.94 -35.17 4.39
N LYS A 5 -5.08 -35.79 4.72
CA LYS A 5 -6.35 -35.06 4.85
C LYS A 5 -6.36 -34.22 6.12
N LEU A 6 -5.86 -34.77 7.22
CA LEU A 6 -5.81 -34.07 8.52
C LEU A 6 -4.89 -32.84 8.45
N THR A 7 -3.72 -32.98 7.82
CA THR A 7 -2.79 -31.87 7.59
C THR A 7 -3.39 -30.80 6.68
N SER A 8 -4.04 -31.16 5.58
CA SER A 8 -4.74 -30.21 4.70
C SER A 8 -5.80 -29.38 5.43
N HIS A 9 -6.64 -30.02 6.26
CA HIS A 9 -7.66 -29.32 7.05
C HIS A 9 -7.05 -28.30 8.03
N PHE A 10 -5.92 -28.63 8.66
CA PHE A 10 -5.25 -27.72 9.60
C PHE A 10 -4.72 -26.45 8.93
N HIS A 11 -4.17 -26.57 7.72
CA HIS A 11 -3.67 -25.42 6.95
C HIS A 11 -4.79 -24.45 6.56
N TRP A 12 -5.98 -24.98 6.24
CA TRP A 12 -7.17 -24.15 5.99
C TRP A 12 -7.67 -23.45 7.25
N GLY A 13 -7.63 -24.12 8.40
CA GLY A 13 -7.98 -23.52 9.69
C GLY A 13 -7.12 -22.30 10.03
N ILE A 14 -5.79 -22.39 9.84
CA ILE A 14 -4.87 -21.27 10.07
C ILE A 14 -5.19 -20.09 9.14
N LYS A 15 -5.34 -20.36 7.83
CA LYS A 15 -5.67 -19.33 6.85
C LYS A 15 -6.97 -18.63 7.24
N LEU A 16 -8.01 -19.39 7.59
CA LEU A 16 -9.30 -18.84 7.99
C LEU A 16 -9.14 -17.94 9.23
N LEU A 17 -8.42 -18.40 10.26
CA LEU A 17 -8.18 -17.63 11.49
C LEU A 17 -7.54 -16.27 11.20
N TYR A 18 -6.46 -16.22 10.40
CA TYR A 18 -5.80 -14.96 10.06
C TYR A 18 -6.67 -14.08 9.15
N ASN A 19 -7.42 -14.65 8.21
CA ASN A 19 -8.35 -13.87 7.38
C ASN A 19 -9.45 -13.24 8.23
N VAL A 20 -10.01 -13.98 9.20
CA VAL A 20 -11.00 -13.46 10.16
C VAL A 20 -10.38 -12.36 11.02
N PHE A 21 -9.17 -12.56 11.54
CA PHE A 21 -8.46 -11.53 12.30
C PHE A 21 -8.28 -10.24 11.48
N ILE A 22 -7.75 -10.34 10.25
CA ILE A 22 -7.53 -9.19 9.36
C ILE A 22 -8.87 -8.51 9.06
N MET A 23 -9.90 -9.29 8.73
CA MET A 23 -11.24 -8.76 8.47
C MET A 23 -11.77 -7.96 9.66
N VAL A 24 -11.78 -8.53 10.86
CA VAL A 24 -12.30 -7.87 12.07
C VAL A 24 -11.45 -6.65 12.42
N TRP A 25 -10.11 -6.80 12.43
CA TRP A 25 -9.19 -5.74 12.79
C TRP A 25 -9.36 -4.52 11.89
N PHE A 26 -9.32 -4.70 10.57
CA PHE A 26 -9.46 -3.59 9.63
C PHE A 26 -10.90 -3.08 9.51
N ALA A 27 -11.93 -3.92 9.71
CA ALA A 27 -13.30 -3.44 9.79
C ALA A 27 -13.50 -2.48 10.98
N VAL A 28 -13.06 -2.86 12.17
CA VAL A 28 -13.14 -2.01 13.37
C VAL A 28 -12.33 -0.72 13.20
N GLY A 29 -11.14 -0.80 12.58
CA GLY A 29 -10.29 0.36 12.32
C GLY A 29 -10.86 1.33 11.27
N THR A 30 -11.50 0.80 10.23
CA THR A 30 -12.05 1.61 9.13
C THR A 30 -13.44 2.15 9.43
N TYR A 31 -14.25 1.46 10.24
CA TYR A 31 -15.65 1.86 10.48
C TYR A 31 -15.82 3.32 10.96
N PRO A 32 -15.07 3.81 11.97
CA PRO A 32 -15.15 5.22 12.39
C PRO A 32 -14.69 6.21 11.31
N GLN A 33 -13.86 5.74 10.38
CA GLN A 33 -13.40 6.55 9.25
C GLN A 33 -14.49 6.72 8.20
N LEU A 34 -15.50 5.86 8.10
CA LEU A 34 -16.59 6.02 7.12
C LEU A 34 -17.34 7.35 7.28
N TYR A 35 -17.42 7.84 8.51
CA TYR A 35 -18.14 9.06 8.89
C TYR A 35 -17.23 10.28 9.04
N SER A 36 -15.93 10.13 8.78
CA SER A 36 -14.95 11.20 8.96
C SER A 36 -13.82 11.10 7.92
N GLY A 37 -12.86 12.03 7.95
CA GLY A 37 -11.68 11.96 7.08
C GLY A 37 -11.99 11.83 5.58
N ASP A 38 -11.18 11.06 4.87
CA ASP A 38 -11.28 10.97 3.41
C ASP A 38 -12.39 10.01 2.95
N PHE A 39 -12.84 9.06 3.78
CA PHE A 39 -13.87 8.10 3.36
C PHE A 39 -15.23 8.77 3.13
N ALA A 40 -15.68 9.64 4.04
CA ALA A 40 -16.97 10.32 3.92
C ALA A 40 -17.18 11.03 2.55
N PRO A 41 -16.27 11.90 2.08
CA PRO A 41 -16.43 12.51 0.76
C PRO A 41 -16.34 11.48 -0.38
N HIS A 42 -15.51 10.43 -0.24
CA HIS A 42 -15.44 9.36 -1.24
C HIS A 42 -16.73 8.54 -1.33
N LEU A 43 -17.42 8.26 -0.23
CA LEU A 43 -18.74 7.61 -0.27
C LEU A 43 -19.79 8.52 -0.89
N HIS A 44 -19.76 9.82 -0.57
CA HIS A 44 -20.62 10.80 -1.21
C HIS A 44 -20.41 10.85 -2.74
N TYR A 45 -19.16 10.84 -3.22
CA TYR A 45 -18.87 10.81 -4.65
C TYR A 45 -19.30 9.50 -5.32
N ALA A 46 -19.22 8.37 -4.64
CA ALA A 46 -19.71 7.09 -5.17
C ALA A 46 -21.23 7.13 -5.35
N ARG A 47 -21.95 7.67 -4.36
CA ARG A 47 -23.40 7.88 -4.42
C ARG A 47 -23.78 8.83 -5.54
N TYR A 48 -23.14 10.00 -5.60
CA TYR A 48 -23.38 10.99 -6.65
C TYR A 48 -23.14 10.40 -8.04
N PHE A 49 -22.08 9.61 -8.22
CA PHE A 49 -21.78 8.97 -9.50
C PHE A 49 -22.83 7.92 -9.89
N ALA A 50 -23.35 7.15 -8.93
CA ALA A 50 -24.41 6.18 -9.20
C ALA A 50 -25.75 6.86 -9.58
N GLU A 51 -26.06 8.00 -8.96
CA GLU A 51 -27.30 8.74 -9.20
C GLU A 51 -27.26 9.55 -10.51
N THR A 52 -26.11 10.14 -10.85
CA THR A 52 -26.01 11.11 -11.96
C THR A 52 -25.27 10.57 -13.20
N GLY A 53 -24.56 9.45 -13.08
CA GLY A 53 -23.66 8.95 -14.11
C GLY A 53 -22.39 9.81 -14.32
N HIS A 54 -22.17 10.84 -13.51
CA HIS A 54 -21.01 11.76 -13.62
C HIS A 54 -20.17 11.75 -12.34
N SER A 55 -18.83 11.72 -12.48
CA SER A 55 -17.92 11.74 -11.33
C SER A 55 -17.30 13.13 -11.17
N PRO A 56 -17.36 13.75 -9.97
CA PRO A 56 -16.74 15.04 -9.70
C PRO A 56 -15.21 14.94 -9.54
N ILE A 57 -14.66 13.73 -9.48
CA ILE A 57 -13.25 13.46 -9.23
C ILE A 57 -12.63 12.53 -10.28
N GLN A 58 -11.31 12.61 -10.42
CA GLN A 58 -10.54 11.94 -11.47
C GLN A 58 -10.16 10.49 -11.13
N HIS A 59 -10.10 10.13 -9.85
CA HIS A 59 -9.70 8.80 -9.38
C HIS A 59 -10.92 7.98 -8.96
N ILE A 60 -11.58 7.38 -9.95
CA ILE A 60 -12.89 6.75 -9.79
C ILE A 60 -12.86 5.25 -9.42
N ALA A 61 -11.67 4.65 -9.34
CA ALA A 61 -11.54 3.20 -9.15
C ALA A 61 -12.21 2.70 -7.86
N PHE A 62 -11.94 3.37 -6.73
CA PHE A 62 -12.57 3.03 -5.44
C PHE A 62 -14.10 3.20 -5.48
N HIS A 63 -14.58 4.33 -6.02
CA HIS A 63 -16.00 4.65 -6.15
C HIS A 63 -16.76 3.58 -6.93
N ARG A 64 -16.21 3.15 -8.06
CA ARG A 64 -16.79 2.07 -8.87
C ARG A 64 -16.84 0.76 -8.11
N LEU A 65 -15.80 0.41 -7.34
CA LEU A 65 -15.83 -0.79 -6.50
C LEU A 65 -16.93 -0.70 -5.42
N VAL A 66 -17.07 0.45 -4.76
CA VAL A 66 -18.16 0.66 -3.78
C VAL A 66 -19.53 0.51 -4.42
N ILE A 67 -19.75 1.07 -5.61
CA ILE A 67 -21.02 0.92 -6.35
C ILE A 67 -21.29 -0.55 -6.69
N ILE A 68 -20.28 -1.27 -7.19
CA ILE A 68 -20.40 -2.70 -7.50
C ILE A 68 -20.76 -3.49 -6.23
N VAL A 69 -20.05 -3.25 -5.12
CA VAL A 69 -20.31 -3.94 -3.85
C VAL A 69 -21.71 -3.59 -3.31
N LYS A 70 -22.13 -2.32 -3.42
CA LYS A 70 -23.48 -1.88 -3.05
C LYS A 70 -24.56 -2.60 -3.86
N ALA A 71 -24.35 -2.77 -5.16
CA ALA A 71 -25.27 -3.48 -6.05
C ALA A 71 -25.32 -4.99 -5.79
N LEU A 72 -24.26 -5.55 -5.22
CA LEU A 72 -24.18 -6.97 -4.83
C LEU A 72 -24.68 -7.24 -3.41
N LEU A 73 -25.11 -6.22 -2.65
CA LEU A 73 -25.72 -6.45 -1.35
C LEU A 73 -27.05 -7.22 -1.54
N PRO A 74 -27.28 -8.32 -0.78
CA PRO A 74 -28.45 -9.17 -0.97
C PRO A 74 -29.71 -8.55 -0.33
N THR A 75 -30.11 -7.37 -0.81
CA THR A 75 -31.23 -6.59 -0.24
C THR A 75 -32.54 -7.36 -0.23
N ASP A 76 -32.82 -8.11 -1.30
CA ASP A 76 -34.06 -8.86 -1.46
C ASP A 76 -34.13 -10.03 -0.47
N ILE A 77 -33.02 -10.76 -0.31
CA ILE A 77 -32.93 -11.85 0.68
C ILE A 77 -33.03 -11.27 2.10
N ILE A 78 -32.41 -10.12 2.35
CA ILE A 78 -32.43 -9.48 3.68
C ILE A 78 -33.83 -8.96 4.02
N SER A 79 -34.57 -8.42 3.05
CA SER A 79 -35.93 -7.91 3.27
C SER A 79 -36.93 -9.04 3.55
N GLU A 80 -36.74 -10.21 2.95
CA GLU A 80 -37.52 -11.42 3.26
C GLU A 80 -37.24 -11.97 4.67
N ILE A 81 -35.98 -11.88 5.14
CA ILE A 81 -35.59 -12.40 6.46
C ILE A 81 -35.99 -11.46 7.60
N SER A 82 -35.80 -10.15 7.44
CA SER A 82 -36.05 -9.18 8.51
C SER A 82 -36.22 -7.75 8.01
N TYR A 83 -37.41 -7.19 8.27
CA TYR A 83 -37.71 -5.78 7.99
C TYR A 83 -36.72 -4.80 8.66
N ARG A 84 -36.29 -5.09 9.90
CA ARG A 84 -35.32 -4.24 10.60
C ARG A 84 -33.97 -4.24 9.91
N LEU A 85 -33.53 -5.40 9.42
CA LEU A 85 -32.24 -5.54 8.75
C LEU A 85 -32.29 -4.90 7.36
N SER A 86 -33.39 -5.04 6.62
CA SER A 86 -33.58 -4.36 5.33
C SER A 86 -33.52 -2.85 5.48
N ARG A 87 -34.19 -2.28 6.49
CA ARG A 87 -34.10 -0.84 6.77
C ARG A 87 -32.68 -0.37 7.07
N ILE A 88 -31.90 -1.14 7.84
CA ILE A 88 -30.48 -0.82 8.10
C ILE A 88 -29.67 -0.81 6.79
N VAL A 89 -29.88 -1.81 5.92
CA VAL A 89 -29.17 -1.91 4.63
C VAL A 89 -29.59 -0.82 3.65
N GLU A 90 -30.84 -0.38 3.69
CA GLU A 90 -31.32 0.78 2.92
C GLU A 90 -30.70 2.08 3.41
N ASP A 91 -30.75 2.34 4.72
CA ASP A 91 -30.28 3.59 5.33
C ASP A 91 -28.75 3.71 5.29
N HIS A 92 -28.01 2.62 5.50
CA HIS A 92 -26.54 2.60 5.65
C HIS A 92 -25.82 1.80 4.56
N GLY A 93 -26.49 1.52 3.44
CA GLY A 93 -25.95 0.63 2.42
C GLY A 93 -24.64 1.12 1.80
N TRP A 94 -24.41 2.44 1.73
CA TRP A 94 -23.18 3.03 1.20
C TRP A 94 -22.00 2.83 2.15
N GLU A 95 -22.22 2.98 3.44
CA GLU A 95 -21.25 2.75 4.50
C GLU A 95 -20.89 1.27 4.59
N ILE A 96 -21.89 0.38 4.54
CA ILE A 96 -21.69 -1.08 4.49
C ILE A 96 -20.84 -1.45 3.27
N ALA A 97 -21.17 -0.94 2.07
CA ALA A 97 -20.41 -1.20 0.86
C ALA A 97 -19.00 -0.62 0.92
N GLY A 98 -18.83 0.58 1.47
CA GLY A 98 -17.54 1.22 1.72
C GLY A 98 -16.65 0.39 2.64
N LEU A 99 -17.20 -0.07 3.76
CA LEU A 99 -16.50 -0.92 4.72
C LEU A 99 -16.10 -2.26 4.10
N ALA A 100 -17.05 -2.93 3.44
CA ALA A 100 -16.81 -4.20 2.78
C ALA A 100 -15.74 -4.07 1.70
N THR A 101 -15.75 -2.99 0.91
CA THR A 101 -14.73 -2.70 -0.10
C THR A 101 -13.36 -2.53 0.54
N ALA A 102 -13.25 -1.75 1.63
CA ALA A 102 -11.98 -1.57 2.34
C ALA A 102 -11.44 -2.89 2.90
N VAL A 103 -12.29 -3.69 3.56
CA VAL A 103 -11.95 -5.01 4.09
C VAL A 103 -11.45 -5.95 2.99
N LEU A 104 -12.15 -6.00 1.85
CA LEU A 104 -11.74 -6.81 0.70
C LEU A 104 -10.38 -6.38 0.14
N ILE A 105 -10.08 -5.07 0.14
CA ILE A 105 -8.76 -4.55 -0.27
C ILE A 105 -7.66 -4.99 0.71
N TYR A 106 -7.91 -4.95 2.02
CA TYR A 106 -6.94 -5.43 3.03
C TYR A 106 -6.71 -6.93 2.90
N LEU A 107 -7.78 -7.74 2.71
CA LEU A 107 -7.65 -9.17 2.46
C LEU A 107 -6.87 -9.45 1.16
N GLY A 108 -7.17 -8.73 0.08
CA GLY A 108 -6.41 -8.82 -1.16
C GLY A 108 -4.92 -8.52 -0.96
N THR A 109 -4.62 -7.47 -0.18
CA THR A 109 -3.23 -7.08 0.14
C THR A 109 -2.55 -8.17 0.95
N ALA A 110 -3.25 -8.75 1.93
CA ALA A 110 -2.76 -9.84 2.77
C ALA A 110 -2.42 -11.09 1.94
N TRP A 111 -3.29 -11.45 0.99
CA TRP A 111 -3.05 -12.59 0.10
C TRP A 111 -1.89 -12.36 -0.86
N ILE A 112 -1.75 -11.17 -1.42
CA ILE A 112 -0.59 -10.83 -2.27
C ILE A 112 0.70 -10.93 -1.45
N LEU A 113 0.72 -10.36 -0.23
CA LEU A 113 1.86 -10.50 0.68
C LEU A 113 2.14 -11.97 1.02
N TYR A 114 1.11 -12.77 1.29
CA TYR A 114 1.25 -14.20 1.55
C TYR A 114 1.98 -14.89 0.40
N PHE A 115 1.57 -14.67 -0.84
CA PHE A 115 2.22 -15.27 -2.01
C PHE A 115 3.65 -14.76 -2.21
N ILE A 116 3.89 -13.46 -2.05
CA ILE A 116 5.23 -12.86 -2.16
C ILE A 116 6.17 -13.44 -1.10
N LEU A 117 5.73 -13.50 0.16
CA LEU A 117 6.53 -14.03 1.27
C LEU A 117 6.77 -15.53 1.12
N LYS A 118 5.75 -16.30 0.72
CA LYS A 118 5.88 -17.74 0.49
C LYS A 118 6.87 -18.06 -0.62
N ASP A 119 6.76 -17.39 -1.77
CA ASP A 119 7.70 -17.53 -2.88
C ASP A 119 9.12 -17.09 -2.48
N SER A 120 9.22 -15.94 -1.80
CA SER A 120 10.51 -15.35 -1.45
C SER A 120 11.25 -16.16 -0.39
N LEU A 121 10.56 -16.64 0.65
CA LEU A 121 11.18 -17.33 1.78
C LEU A 121 11.37 -18.82 1.55
N LYS A 122 10.67 -19.43 0.58
CA LYS A 122 10.74 -20.87 0.26
C LYS A 122 10.64 -21.77 1.50
N LEU A 123 9.73 -21.40 2.41
CA LEU A 123 9.49 -22.19 3.62
C LEU A 123 8.83 -23.53 3.27
N ASP A 124 9.04 -24.51 4.13
CA ASP A 124 8.44 -25.85 3.99
C ASP A 124 6.90 -25.80 4.16
N ARG A 125 6.23 -26.90 3.81
CA ARG A 125 4.76 -27.02 3.89
C ARG A 125 4.28 -27.43 5.28
N THR A 126 4.95 -26.94 6.32
CA THR A 126 4.55 -27.21 7.70
C THR A 126 3.54 -26.18 8.19
N CYS A 127 2.73 -26.60 9.17
CA CYS A 127 1.83 -25.72 9.91
C CYS A 127 2.58 -24.50 10.48
N PHE A 128 3.76 -24.71 11.07
CA PHE A 128 4.56 -23.65 11.66
C PHE A 128 5.00 -22.61 10.61
N SER A 129 5.37 -23.05 9.41
CA SER A 129 5.72 -22.16 8.31
C SER A 129 4.52 -21.36 7.81
N GLU A 130 3.31 -21.92 7.77
CA GLU A 130 2.10 -21.14 7.46
C GLU A 130 1.80 -20.08 8.52
N ILE A 131 1.88 -20.43 9.81
CA ILE A 131 1.71 -19.47 10.92
C ILE A 131 2.75 -18.35 10.81
N LYS A 132 4.01 -18.69 10.53
CA LYS A 132 5.10 -17.73 10.35
C LYS A 132 4.80 -16.77 9.20
N ILE A 133 4.38 -17.26 8.03
CA ILE A 133 4.05 -16.40 6.87
C ILE A 133 2.91 -15.46 7.22
N TRP A 134 1.80 -15.97 7.76
CA TRP A 134 0.65 -15.12 8.10
C TRP A 134 0.94 -14.12 9.21
N THR A 135 1.78 -14.48 10.19
CA THR A 135 2.28 -13.53 11.19
C THR A 135 3.06 -12.40 10.53
N LEU A 136 3.96 -12.71 9.59
CA LEU A 136 4.71 -11.70 8.83
C LEU A 136 3.79 -10.83 7.96
N VAL A 137 2.73 -11.39 7.39
CA VAL A 137 1.69 -10.63 6.67
C VAL A 137 1.03 -9.62 7.61
N VAL A 138 0.58 -10.05 8.80
CA VAL A 138 -0.02 -9.16 9.81
C VAL A 138 0.97 -8.07 10.22
N VAL A 139 2.23 -8.42 10.47
CA VAL A 139 3.28 -7.44 10.78
C VAL A 139 3.40 -6.37 9.68
N CYS A 140 3.48 -6.76 8.41
CA CYS A 140 3.51 -5.81 7.28
C CYS A 140 2.30 -4.85 7.26
N LEU A 141 1.12 -5.31 7.67
CA LEU A 141 -0.10 -4.51 7.69
C LEU A 141 -0.23 -3.63 8.95
N LEU A 142 0.51 -3.93 10.02
CA LEU A 142 0.47 -3.18 11.27
C LEU A 142 1.60 -2.16 11.41
N VAL A 143 2.74 -2.32 10.73
CA VAL A 143 3.87 -1.37 10.88
C VAL A 143 3.48 0.07 10.57
N MET A 144 3.84 0.97 11.49
CA MET A 144 3.73 2.42 11.35
C MET A 144 5.07 3.09 11.69
N PRO A 145 5.28 4.35 11.29
CA PRO A 145 6.44 5.14 11.69
C PRO A 145 6.56 5.24 13.21
N ILE A 146 7.79 5.31 13.73
CA ILE A 146 8.04 5.42 15.17
C ILE A 146 7.60 6.81 15.65
N ASN A 147 6.44 6.89 16.30
CA ASN A 147 5.72 8.15 16.56
C ASN A 147 5.62 8.54 18.05
N PHE A 148 6.18 7.76 18.97
CA PHE A 148 6.10 8.00 20.43
C PHE A 148 6.76 9.30 20.91
N PHE A 149 7.64 9.91 20.11
CA PHE A 149 8.40 11.09 20.52
C PHE A 149 7.65 12.41 20.31
N PHE A 150 6.57 12.42 19.52
CA PHE A 150 5.84 13.63 19.12
C PHE A 150 4.32 13.45 19.24
N LEU A 151 3.88 12.91 20.38
CA LEU A 151 2.47 12.60 20.67
C LEU A 151 1.52 13.81 20.78
N GLN A 152 2.03 15.03 20.53
CA GLN A 152 1.27 16.28 20.71
C GLN A 152 0.42 16.65 19.48
N GLU A 153 0.66 16.04 18.32
CA GLU A 153 -0.14 16.22 17.10
C GLU A 153 -0.51 14.84 16.49
N ARG A 154 -1.53 14.79 15.61
CA ARG A 154 -2.06 13.52 15.05
C ARG A 154 -0.90 12.62 14.59
N LEU A 155 -0.87 11.37 15.05
CA LEU A 155 0.27 10.41 15.03
C LEU A 155 0.96 10.10 13.67
N THR A 156 0.46 10.67 12.57
CA THR A 156 0.98 10.47 11.20
C THR A 156 1.37 11.77 10.50
N LEU A 157 1.17 12.94 11.12
CA LEU A 157 1.52 14.24 10.55
C LEU A 157 3.03 14.33 10.31
N GLY A 158 3.42 14.66 9.08
CA GLY A 158 4.82 14.75 8.66
C GLY A 158 5.55 13.40 8.48
N TYR A 159 4.97 12.29 8.94
CA TYR A 159 5.55 10.96 8.81
C TYR A 159 5.18 10.25 7.50
N TYR A 160 5.99 9.27 7.11
CA TYR A 160 5.80 8.47 5.90
C TYR A 160 5.21 7.10 6.26
N SER A 161 3.90 7.07 6.51
CA SER A 161 3.27 5.85 7.02
C SER A 161 3.10 4.77 5.96
N ALA A 162 3.64 3.56 6.22
CA ALA A 162 3.46 2.40 5.35
C ALA A 162 1.99 1.99 5.23
N ASN A 163 1.24 2.23 6.30
CA ASN A 163 -0.15 1.88 6.45
C ASN A 163 -0.93 3.13 6.85
N VAL A 164 -2.09 3.37 6.24
CA VAL A 164 -3.08 4.32 6.75
C VAL A 164 -4.46 3.71 6.59
N LEU A 165 -5.35 4.00 7.53
CA LEU A 165 -6.70 3.44 7.58
C LEU A 165 -7.76 4.37 7.02
N HIS A 166 -7.44 5.66 6.88
CA HIS A 166 -8.41 6.72 6.61
C HIS A 166 -8.51 7.10 5.13
N ASN A 167 -7.59 6.64 4.25
CA ASN A 167 -7.55 7.05 2.85
C ASN A 167 -7.90 5.86 1.91
N PRO A 168 -9.13 5.78 1.39
CA PRO A 168 -9.61 4.62 0.63
C PRO A 168 -8.90 4.44 -0.72
N THR A 169 -8.54 5.54 -1.38
CA THR A 169 -7.87 5.49 -2.68
C THR A 169 -6.40 5.08 -2.53
N PHE A 170 -5.74 5.46 -1.43
CA PHE A 170 -4.39 4.99 -1.10
C PHE A 170 -4.35 3.49 -0.80
N ILE A 171 -5.26 2.97 0.05
CA ILE A 171 -5.26 1.54 0.39
C ILE A 171 -5.49 0.67 -0.86
N LEU A 172 -6.36 1.13 -1.77
CA LEU A 172 -6.60 0.47 -3.05
C LEU A 172 -5.39 0.58 -3.99
N SER A 173 -4.79 1.76 -4.10
CA SER A 173 -3.59 1.95 -4.94
C SER A 173 -2.47 1.03 -4.49
N ARG A 174 -2.22 0.94 -3.17
CA ARG A 174 -1.14 0.13 -2.60
C ARG A 174 -1.30 -1.35 -2.93
N LEU A 175 -2.52 -1.89 -2.93
CA LEU A 175 -2.80 -3.27 -3.35
C LEU A 175 -2.23 -3.57 -4.75
N PHE A 176 -2.58 -2.73 -5.72
CA PHE A 176 -2.13 -2.90 -7.11
C PHE A 176 -0.66 -2.56 -7.28
N SER A 177 -0.17 -1.50 -6.62
CA SER A 177 1.23 -1.10 -6.65
C SER A 177 2.16 -2.19 -6.11
N LEU A 178 1.77 -2.89 -5.03
CA LEU A 178 2.52 -4.01 -4.46
C LEU A 178 2.67 -5.16 -5.47
N LEU A 179 1.54 -5.60 -6.04
CA LEU A 179 1.55 -6.70 -7.00
C LEU A 179 2.30 -6.31 -8.27
N LEU A 180 2.04 -5.13 -8.82
CA LEU A 180 2.72 -4.62 -10.01
C LEU A 180 4.22 -4.55 -9.79
N PHE A 181 4.68 -3.98 -8.66
CA PHE A 181 6.10 -3.89 -8.35
C PHE A 181 6.76 -5.26 -8.27
N TYR A 182 6.14 -6.22 -7.59
CA TYR A 182 6.66 -7.57 -7.49
C TYR A 182 6.71 -8.29 -8.85
N LEU A 183 5.68 -8.16 -9.69
CA LEU A 183 5.70 -8.73 -11.04
C LEU A 183 6.76 -8.05 -11.92
N CYS A 184 6.92 -6.72 -11.83
CA CYS A 184 8.03 -6.03 -12.52
C CYS A 184 9.37 -6.65 -12.14
N LEU A 185 9.62 -6.92 -10.85
CA LEU A 185 10.85 -7.59 -10.41
C LEU A 185 11.03 -8.99 -11.01
N VAL A 186 9.97 -9.80 -11.04
CA VAL A 186 10.04 -11.17 -11.58
C VAL A 186 10.33 -11.18 -13.08
N TRP A 187 9.79 -10.22 -13.83
CA TRP A 187 9.92 -10.14 -15.30
C TRP A 187 10.96 -9.13 -15.78
N THR A 188 11.79 -8.62 -14.88
CA THR A 188 12.91 -7.73 -15.23
C THR A 188 13.95 -8.43 -16.11
N GLU A 189 14.13 -9.74 -15.94
CA GLU A 189 15.17 -10.55 -16.63
C GLU A 189 14.58 -11.73 -17.40
N LYS A 190 13.25 -11.76 -17.56
CA LYS A 190 12.54 -12.86 -18.24
C LYS A 190 11.83 -12.33 -19.47
N GLU A 191 11.60 -13.22 -20.43
CA GLU A 191 10.74 -12.88 -21.55
C GLU A 191 9.30 -12.64 -21.10
N ILE A 192 8.71 -11.58 -21.64
CA ILE A 192 7.33 -11.20 -21.32
C ILE A 192 6.40 -11.76 -22.39
N SER A 193 5.61 -12.76 -22.01
CA SER A 193 4.49 -13.24 -22.82
C SER A 193 3.39 -12.18 -22.91
N PHE A 194 2.58 -12.22 -23.97
CA PHE A 194 1.46 -11.28 -24.12
C PHE A 194 0.45 -11.36 -22.95
N LYS A 195 0.16 -12.55 -22.43
CA LYS A 195 -0.72 -12.74 -21.27
C LYS A 195 -0.18 -12.04 -20.02
N THR A 196 1.12 -12.20 -19.76
CA THR A 196 1.81 -11.50 -18.67
C THR A 196 1.81 -9.99 -18.90
N GLY A 197 2.11 -9.55 -20.12
CA GLY A 197 2.06 -8.15 -20.51
C GLY A 197 0.70 -7.52 -20.26
N MET A 198 -0.39 -8.20 -20.62
CA MET A 198 -1.75 -7.74 -20.36
C MET A 198 -2.07 -7.66 -18.87
N LEU A 199 -1.63 -8.63 -18.07
CA LEU A 199 -1.77 -8.55 -16.61
C LEU A 199 -1.06 -7.31 -16.04
N LEU A 200 0.18 -7.05 -16.48
CA LEU A 200 0.95 -5.85 -16.10
C LEU A 200 0.24 -4.56 -16.53
N SER A 201 -0.34 -4.53 -17.73
CA SER A 201 -1.11 -3.39 -18.22
C SER A 201 -2.34 -3.11 -17.37
N ILE A 202 -3.10 -4.15 -17.03
CA ILE A 202 -4.30 -4.02 -16.19
C ILE A 202 -3.90 -3.51 -14.80
N LEU A 203 -2.85 -4.07 -14.20
CA LEU A 203 -2.37 -3.64 -12.88
C LEU A 203 -1.83 -2.20 -12.91
N SER A 204 -1.14 -1.81 -13.98
CA SER A 204 -0.68 -0.43 -14.19
C SER A 204 -1.86 0.54 -14.29
N LEU A 205 -2.88 0.20 -15.08
CA LEU A 205 -4.10 0.98 -15.20
C LEU A 205 -4.81 1.11 -13.85
N LEU A 206 -5.03 -0.01 -13.14
CA LEU A 206 -5.71 -0.03 -11.85
C LEU A 206 -4.94 0.74 -10.77
N SER A 207 -3.61 0.61 -10.73
CA SER A 207 -2.77 1.39 -9.82
C SER A 207 -2.89 2.88 -10.12
N THR A 208 -2.72 3.30 -11.38
CA THR A 208 -2.77 4.72 -11.79
C THR A 208 -4.16 5.32 -11.60
N ALA A 209 -5.22 4.57 -11.89
CA ALA A 209 -6.61 5.01 -11.73
C ALA A 209 -7.03 5.10 -10.26
N SER A 210 -6.37 4.34 -9.36
CA SER A 210 -6.58 4.42 -7.92
C SER A 210 -5.87 5.62 -7.31
N LYS A 211 -4.55 5.73 -7.53
CA LYS A 211 -3.76 6.95 -7.32
C LYS A 211 -2.53 6.97 -8.24
N PRO A 212 -2.25 8.09 -8.93
CA PRO A 212 -1.15 8.15 -9.91
C PRO A 212 0.25 8.17 -9.27
N ASN A 213 0.35 8.48 -7.98
CA ASN A 213 1.59 8.95 -7.35
C ASN A 213 2.70 7.90 -7.33
N PHE A 214 2.36 6.62 -7.16
CA PHE A 214 3.34 5.55 -7.24
C PHE A 214 3.89 5.36 -8.67
N MET A 215 3.02 5.48 -9.68
CA MET A 215 3.40 5.27 -11.08
C MET A 215 4.28 6.39 -11.63
N MET A 216 4.10 7.63 -11.13
CA MET A 216 5.00 8.76 -11.41
C MET A 216 6.45 8.45 -11.03
N ALA A 217 6.69 7.60 -10.02
CA ALA A 217 8.03 7.16 -9.62
C ALA A 217 8.44 5.82 -10.23
N LEU A 218 7.55 4.84 -10.33
CA LEU A 218 7.91 3.50 -10.81
C LEU A 218 8.42 3.51 -12.25
N ILE A 219 7.77 4.25 -13.15
CA ILE A 219 8.16 4.33 -14.57
C ILE A 219 9.59 4.86 -14.73
N PRO A 220 9.95 6.06 -14.22
CA PRO A 220 11.33 6.52 -14.30
C PRO A 220 12.30 5.62 -13.52
N SER A 221 11.84 4.95 -12.47
CA SER A 221 12.68 3.98 -11.73
C SER A 221 13.05 2.78 -12.58
N LEU A 222 12.12 2.22 -13.35
CA LEU A 222 12.39 1.14 -14.29
C LEU A 222 13.38 1.59 -15.36
N CYS A 223 13.22 2.79 -15.92
CA CYS A 223 14.16 3.34 -16.89
C CYS A 223 15.59 3.44 -16.31
N ILE A 224 15.74 4.09 -15.15
CA ILE A 224 17.04 4.26 -14.49
C ILE A 224 17.63 2.90 -14.10
N PHE A 225 16.81 2.01 -13.54
CA PHE A 225 17.23 0.66 -13.18
C PHE A 225 17.79 -0.11 -14.37
N PHE A 226 17.12 -0.06 -15.53
CA PHE A 226 17.59 -0.75 -16.72
C PHE A 226 18.87 -0.14 -17.28
N LEU A 227 19.00 1.18 -17.25
CA LEU A 227 20.24 1.87 -17.67
C LEU A 227 21.42 1.49 -16.77
N ILE A 228 21.23 1.43 -15.45
CA ILE A 228 22.26 1.03 -14.49
C ILE A 228 22.66 -0.44 -14.69
N ARG A 229 21.68 -1.33 -14.79
CA ARG A 229 21.93 -2.78 -14.76
C ARG A 229 22.42 -3.33 -16.10
N ASN A 230 21.83 -2.88 -17.20
CA ASN A 230 22.08 -3.47 -18.52
C ASN A 230 23.02 -2.63 -19.39
N LYS A 231 23.41 -1.41 -18.96
CA LYS A 231 24.14 -0.38 -19.74
C LYS A 231 23.41 0.12 -20.99
N SER A 232 22.50 -0.68 -21.57
CA SER A 232 21.60 -0.33 -22.65
C SER A 232 20.25 -1.03 -22.50
N MET A 233 19.23 -0.50 -23.16
CA MET A 233 17.88 -1.06 -23.13
C MET A 233 17.79 -2.30 -24.02
N ARG A 234 17.40 -3.43 -23.43
CA ARG A 234 17.11 -4.68 -24.14
C ARG A 234 15.65 -4.73 -24.58
N ARG A 235 15.34 -5.59 -25.54
CA ARG A 235 13.95 -5.80 -26.03
C ARG A 235 12.95 -6.06 -24.91
N GLU A 236 13.31 -6.91 -23.94
CA GLU A 236 12.43 -7.22 -22.81
C GLU A 236 12.22 -6.01 -21.88
N ASN A 237 13.21 -5.13 -21.74
CA ASN A 237 13.07 -3.89 -20.99
C ASN A 237 12.05 -2.96 -21.67
N TYR A 238 12.10 -2.85 -23.00
CA TYR A 238 11.12 -2.08 -23.77
C TYR A 238 9.72 -2.68 -23.67
N LYS A 239 9.58 -4.02 -23.72
CA LYS A 239 8.28 -4.66 -23.51
C LYS A 239 7.73 -4.37 -22.11
N LEU A 240 8.56 -4.45 -21.07
CA LEU A 240 8.11 -4.13 -19.71
C LEU A 240 7.66 -2.68 -19.61
N LEU A 241 8.46 -1.73 -20.12
CA LEU A 241 8.09 -0.32 -20.16
C LEU A 241 6.86 -0.05 -21.02
N PHE A 242 6.64 -0.81 -22.10
CA PHE A 242 5.45 -0.67 -22.92
C PHE A 242 4.20 -1.10 -22.16
N PHE A 243 4.20 -2.33 -21.63
CA PHE A 243 3.04 -2.87 -20.90
C PHE A 243 2.77 -2.13 -19.59
N VAL A 244 3.79 -1.61 -18.90
CA VAL A 244 3.60 -0.86 -17.65
C VAL A 244 3.39 0.63 -17.92
N GLY A 245 4.19 1.24 -18.79
CA GLY A 245 4.24 2.68 -18.99
C GLY A 245 3.09 3.22 -19.85
N ILE A 246 2.72 2.56 -20.95
CA ILE A 246 1.67 3.07 -21.85
C ILE A 246 0.31 3.14 -21.16
N PRO A 247 -0.17 2.10 -20.44
CA PRO A 247 -1.46 2.18 -19.75
C PRO A 247 -1.49 3.28 -18.68
N ALA A 248 -0.41 3.43 -17.91
CA ALA A 248 -0.30 4.52 -16.95
C ALA A 248 -0.31 5.89 -17.63
N PHE A 249 0.43 6.06 -18.72
CA PHE A 249 0.44 7.30 -19.49
C PHE A 249 -0.95 7.67 -20.02
N ILE A 250 -1.70 6.71 -20.57
CA ILE A 250 -3.06 6.92 -21.04
C ILE A 250 -3.96 7.40 -19.90
N VAL A 251 -3.92 6.74 -18.74
CA VAL A 251 -4.71 7.15 -17.57
C VAL A 251 -4.35 8.56 -17.11
N LEU A 252 -3.05 8.88 -17.00
CA LEU A 252 -2.58 10.21 -16.61
C LEU A 252 -3.00 11.28 -17.61
N LEU A 253 -2.93 10.99 -18.92
CA LEU A 253 -3.37 11.90 -19.97
C LEU A 253 -4.87 12.17 -19.87
N ILE A 254 -5.69 11.14 -19.68
CA ILE A 254 -7.14 11.30 -19.49
C ILE A 254 -7.41 12.15 -18.24
N GLN A 255 -6.78 11.86 -17.11
CA GLN A 255 -6.94 12.63 -15.87
C GLN A 255 -6.53 14.09 -16.07
N PHE A 256 -5.44 14.34 -16.79
CA PHE A 256 -4.97 15.68 -17.12
C PHE A 256 -5.96 16.46 -18.00
N LEU A 257 -6.49 15.83 -19.05
CA LEU A 257 -7.49 16.43 -19.94
C LEU A 257 -8.79 16.73 -19.19
N MET A 258 -9.26 15.82 -18.34
CA MET A 258 -10.42 16.04 -17.46
C MET A 258 -10.18 17.20 -16.48
N ARG A 259 -8.96 17.36 -15.96
CA ARG A 259 -8.60 18.47 -15.07
C ARG A 259 -8.63 19.83 -15.78
N SER A 260 -8.12 19.87 -17.01
CA SER A 260 -7.88 21.12 -17.73
C SER A 260 -9.16 21.84 -18.14
N GLY A 261 -10.31 21.16 -18.13
CA GLY A 261 -11.64 21.74 -18.36
C GLY A 261 -12.32 22.36 -17.12
N SER A 262 -11.71 22.30 -15.93
CA SER A 262 -12.30 22.81 -14.68
C SER A 262 -11.69 24.15 -14.25
N ALA A 263 -12.52 25.09 -13.76
CA ALA A 263 -12.10 26.46 -13.44
C ALA A 263 -11.13 26.56 -12.24
N GLU A 264 -11.08 25.56 -11.36
CA GLU A 264 -10.07 25.42 -10.30
C GLU A 264 -8.84 24.66 -10.81
N THR A 265 -7.98 25.30 -11.60
CA THR A 265 -6.78 24.63 -12.12
C THR A 265 -5.68 24.57 -11.05
N SER A 266 -5.69 23.51 -10.23
CA SER A 266 -4.51 23.16 -9.44
C SER A 266 -3.32 22.88 -10.36
N LYS A 267 -2.13 23.36 -10.00
CA LYS A 267 -0.91 23.20 -10.81
C LYS A 267 0.17 22.52 -10.01
N PHE A 268 0.95 21.66 -10.67
CA PHE A 268 2.16 21.11 -10.10
C PHE A 268 3.31 22.08 -10.35
N VAL A 269 3.97 22.50 -9.29
CA VAL A 269 5.11 23.43 -9.33
C VAL A 269 6.34 22.75 -8.74
N PHE A 270 7.50 23.08 -9.29
CA PHE A 270 8.78 22.77 -8.65
C PHE A 270 8.98 23.77 -7.51
N ALA A 271 8.79 23.30 -6.28
CA ALA A 271 8.85 24.10 -5.07
C ALA A 271 9.49 23.28 -3.94
N PRO A 272 10.83 23.21 -3.91
CA PRO A 272 11.55 22.42 -2.92
C PRO A 272 11.10 22.72 -1.48
N PHE A 273 10.78 21.66 -0.75
CA PHE A 273 10.28 21.62 0.62
C PHE A 273 8.97 22.35 0.91
N MET A 274 8.38 23.08 -0.04
CA MET A 274 7.19 23.91 0.20
C MET A 274 6.03 23.10 0.75
N ALA A 275 5.69 21.97 0.13
CA ALA A 275 4.57 21.14 0.56
C ALA A 275 4.83 20.56 1.96
N VAL A 276 5.97 19.90 2.17
CA VAL A 276 6.28 19.24 3.46
C VAL A 276 6.38 20.23 4.62
N LEU A 277 6.89 21.43 4.39
CA LEU A 277 7.01 22.46 5.43
C LEU A 277 5.67 23.08 5.84
N THR A 278 4.57 22.76 5.15
CA THR A 278 3.23 23.08 5.66
C THR A 278 2.84 22.25 6.88
N ARG A 279 3.51 21.10 7.11
CA ARG A 279 3.19 20.13 8.18
C ARG A 279 4.40 19.76 9.06
N VAL A 280 5.60 20.18 8.67
CA VAL A 280 6.84 19.88 9.38
C VAL A 280 7.55 21.21 9.66
N PRO A 281 8.01 21.46 10.90
CA PRO A 281 8.48 22.79 11.29
C PRO A 281 9.76 23.22 10.59
N ASN A 282 10.62 22.28 10.17
CA ASN A 282 11.89 22.58 9.51
C ASN A 282 12.45 21.37 8.74
N ILE A 283 13.43 21.64 7.88
CA ILE A 283 14.07 20.62 7.02
C ILE A 283 14.74 19.49 7.82
N PRO A 284 15.50 19.73 8.91
CA PRO A 284 16.06 18.64 9.73
C PRO A 284 15.00 17.64 10.23
N MET A 285 13.83 18.14 10.64
CA MET A 285 12.73 17.29 11.06
C MET A 285 12.22 16.40 9.93
N VAL A 286 12.22 16.85 8.66
CA VAL A 286 11.85 16.01 7.51
C VAL A 286 12.72 14.76 7.43
N PHE A 287 14.04 14.91 7.59
CA PHE A 287 14.98 13.78 7.56
C PHE A 287 14.87 12.88 8.79
N LEU A 288 14.61 13.46 9.97
CA LEU A 288 14.36 12.67 11.18
C LEU A 288 13.09 11.81 11.02
N LEU A 289 11.99 12.39 10.55
CA LEU A 289 10.74 11.69 10.33
C LEU A 289 10.88 10.62 9.23
N LEU A 290 11.74 10.85 8.23
CA LEU A 290 12.11 9.84 7.23
C LEU A 290 12.81 8.65 7.89
N PHE A 291 13.81 8.92 8.72
CA PHE A 291 14.52 7.87 9.46
C PHE A 291 13.56 7.09 10.37
N LEU A 292 12.72 7.78 11.15
CA LEU A 292 11.74 7.14 12.03
C LEU A 292 10.66 6.35 11.27
N SER A 293 10.42 6.65 10.00
CA SER A 293 9.51 5.89 9.13
C SER A 293 10.17 4.66 8.50
N LEU A 294 11.51 4.67 8.35
CA LEU A 294 12.28 3.64 7.66
C LEU A 294 13.34 2.97 8.56
N ALA A 295 13.28 3.15 9.88
CA ALA A 295 14.33 2.71 10.80
C ALA A 295 14.59 1.20 10.66
N PHE A 296 13.53 0.38 10.63
CA PHE A 296 13.68 -1.06 10.38
C PHE A 296 14.29 -1.38 9.00
N PRO A 297 13.71 -0.94 7.86
CA PRO A 297 14.29 -1.21 6.55
C PRO A 297 15.74 -0.73 6.39
N ILE A 298 16.06 0.48 6.86
CA ILE A 298 17.41 1.06 6.80
C ILE A 298 18.39 0.16 7.55
N THR A 299 18.04 -0.25 8.76
CA THR A 299 18.91 -1.10 9.58
C THR A 299 19.17 -2.44 8.90
N VAL A 300 18.12 -3.08 8.36
CA VAL A 300 18.28 -4.34 7.61
C VAL A 300 19.19 -4.14 6.39
N PHE A 301 18.99 -3.07 5.63
CA PHE A 301 19.77 -2.82 4.41
C PHE A 301 21.23 -2.51 4.70
N ILE A 302 21.53 -1.70 5.73
CA ILE A 302 22.91 -1.39 6.13
C ILE A 302 23.63 -2.66 6.59
N LEU A 303 23.03 -3.42 7.52
CA LEU A 303 23.66 -4.60 8.10
C LEU A 303 23.84 -5.75 7.10
N ASN A 304 23.04 -5.78 6.03
CA ASN A 304 23.10 -6.79 4.97
C ASN A 304 23.61 -6.26 3.62
N TRP A 305 24.12 -5.02 3.57
CA TRP A 305 24.40 -4.29 2.32
C TRP A 305 25.25 -5.08 1.32
N LYS A 306 26.34 -5.69 1.81
CA LYS A 306 27.25 -6.50 0.99
C LYS A 306 26.53 -7.63 0.23
N SER A 307 25.50 -8.22 0.84
CA SER A 307 24.74 -9.35 0.29
C SER A 307 23.57 -8.95 -0.62
N ILE A 308 23.05 -7.73 -0.47
CA ILE A 308 21.83 -7.30 -1.16
C ILE A 308 22.07 -6.28 -2.27
N LYS A 309 23.15 -5.48 -2.24
CA LYS A 309 23.36 -4.34 -3.15
C LYS A 309 23.31 -4.65 -4.65
N GLN A 310 23.60 -5.91 -5.04
CA GLN A 310 23.56 -6.36 -6.45
C GLN A 310 22.22 -7.01 -6.85
N LYS A 311 21.32 -7.27 -5.90
CA LYS A 311 20.03 -7.89 -6.17
C LYS A 311 19.13 -6.90 -6.90
N ALA A 312 18.46 -7.35 -7.97
CA ALA A 312 17.53 -6.54 -8.75
C ALA A 312 16.45 -5.89 -7.86
N ALA A 313 15.91 -6.68 -6.93
CA ALA A 313 14.94 -6.22 -5.95
C ALA A 313 15.44 -5.04 -5.12
N THR A 314 16.69 -5.08 -4.64
CA THR A 314 17.27 -3.98 -3.86
C THR A 314 17.46 -2.74 -4.72
N GLN A 315 18.04 -2.89 -5.92
CA GLN A 315 18.32 -1.76 -6.80
C GLN A 315 17.04 -1.04 -7.23
N LEU A 316 16.04 -1.79 -7.74
CA LEU A 316 14.78 -1.19 -8.19
C LEU A 316 14.02 -0.54 -7.03
N LEU A 317 13.99 -1.19 -5.86
CA LEU A 317 13.34 -0.64 -4.66
C LEU A 317 13.98 0.67 -4.22
N LEU A 318 15.32 0.73 -4.12
CA LEU A 318 16.03 1.92 -3.66
C LEU A 318 15.90 3.07 -4.66
N ILE A 319 15.94 2.79 -5.96
CA ILE A 319 15.68 3.80 -6.99
C ILE A 319 14.23 4.31 -6.85
N THR A 320 13.26 3.40 -6.70
CA THR A 320 11.84 3.77 -6.54
C THR A 320 11.59 4.59 -5.29
N LEU A 321 12.23 4.23 -4.17
CA LEU A 321 12.17 4.99 -2.93
C LEU A 321 12.79 6.38 -3.10
N ALA A 322 13.96 6.47 -3.73
CA ALA A 322 14.65 7.73 -3.97
C ALA A 322 13.83 8.67 -4.87
N ILE A 323 13.27 8.18 -5.98
CA ILE A 323 12.44 9.02 -6.87
C ILE A 323 11.16 9.47 -6.17
N ASN A 324 10.48 8.58 -5.44
CA ASN A 324 9.30 9.00 -4.67
C ASN A 324 9.64 10.06 -3.62
N TYR A 325 10.77 9.92 -2.93
CA TYR A 325 11.23 10.92 -1.97
C TYR A 325 11.55 12.25 -2.65
N LEU A 326 12.25 12.23 -3.79
CA LEU A 326 12.53 13.43 -4.59
C LEU A 326 11.25 14.11 -5.08
N LEU A 327 10.28 13.35 -5.61
CA LEU A 327 8.99 13.90 -6.02
C LEU A 327 8.27 14.56 -4.84
N PHE A 328 8.30 13.93 -3.67
CA PHE A 328 7.70 14.47 -2.46
C PHE A 328 8.34 15.78 -1.98
N ILE A 329 9.67 15.86 -1.96
CA ILE A 329 10.36 17.06 -1.45
C ILE A 329 10.48 18.17 -2.50
N LEU A 330 10.46 17.87 -3.81
CA LEU A 330 10.72 18.86 -4.86
C LEU A 330 9.46 19.48 -5.44
N PHE A 331 8.31 18.80 -5.38
CA PHE A 331 7.08 19.25 -6.03
C PHE A 331 5.95 19.53 -5.05
N ALA A 332 5.13 20.52 -5.38
CA ALA A 332 3.92 20.87 -4.66
C ALA A 332 2.74 21.05 -5.62
N GLU A 333 1.53 20.81 -5.13
CA GLU A 333 0.30 21.17 -5.84
C GLU A 333 -0.23 22.50 -5.28
N VAL A 334 -0.36 23.52 -6.11
CA VAL A 334 -0.82 24.85 -5.68
C VAL A 334 -2.24 25.08 -6.23
N PRO A 335 -3.18 25.64 -5.43
CA PRO A 335 -3.00 26.18 -4.07
C PRO A 335 -3.03 25.14 -2.94
N LYS A 336 -3.27 23.85 -3.25
CA LYS A 336 -3.50 22.77 -2.28
C LYS A 336 -2.21 22.15 -1.71
N ALA A 337 -1.20 22.97 -1.38
CA ALA A 337 0.14 22.47 -1.03
C ALA A 337 0.11 21.60 0.25
N GLY A 338 -0.78 21.95 1.19
CA GLY A 338 -1.01 21.19 2.42
C GLY A 338 -1.63 19.81 2.21
N HIS A 339 -2.16 19.47 1.03
CA HIS A 339 -2.69 18.13 0.78
C HIS A 339 -1.58 17.09 0.57
N LEU A 340 -0.31 17.52 0.50
CA LEU A 340 0.86 16.65 0.41
C LEU A 340 0.75 15.55 -0.65
N ASN A 341 0.12 15.81 -1.81
CA ASN A 341 -0.27 14.74 -2.72
C ASN A 341 0.90 13.82 -3.14
N PHE A 342 2.12 14.33 -3.31
CA PHE A 342 3.28 13.50 -3.63
C PHE A 342 3.71 12.52 -2.51
N ILE A 343 3.26 12.68 -1.26
CA ILE A 343 3.60 11.80 -0.14
C ILE A 343 3.07 10.38 -0.33
N TRP A 344 1.92 10.23 -1.01
CA TRP A 344 1.28 8.92 -1.19
C TRP A 344 2.16 7.93 -1.97
N GLY A 345 2.97 8.43 -2.91
CA GLY A 345 3.97 7.63 -3.62
C GLY A 345 5.08 7.16 -2.66
N MET A 346 5.59 8.07 -1.84
CA MET A 346 6.59 7.77 -0.81
C MET A 346 6.09 6.74 0.21
N MET A 347 4.87 6.90 0.72
CA MET A 347 4.24 5.94 1.65
C MET A 347 4.11 4.53 1.06
N THR A 348 3.80 4.44 -0.24
CA THR A 348 3.79 3.16 -0.96
C THR A 348 5.19 2.55 -1.03
N ALA A 349 6.23 3.36 -1.32
CA ALA A 349 7.62 2.89 -1.35
C ALA A 349 8.14 2.47 0.03
N VAL A 350 7.70 3.14 1.11
CA VAL A 350 7.98 2.72 2.49
C VAL A 350 7.38 1.34 2.76
N PHE A 351 6.11 1.12 2.40
CA PHE A 351 5.47 -0.19 2.55
C PHE A 351 6.22 -1.31 1.80
N LEU A 352 6.63 -1.06 0.55
CA LEU A 352 7.47 -2.01 -0.20
C LEU A 352 8.81 -2.28 0.49
N SER A 353 9.40 -1.25 1.10
CA SER A 353 10.64 -1.37 1.85
C SER A 353 10.49 -2.26 3.09
N PHE A 354 9.37 -2.18 3.81
CA PHE A 354 9.07 -3.12 4.91
C PHE A 354 8.92 -4.55 4.43
N ALA A 355 8.10 -4.78 3.39
CA ALA A 355 7.88 -6.11 2.85
C ALA A 355 9.21 -6.77 2.39
N TYR A 356 10.06 -6.01 1.70
CA TYR A 356 11.36 -6.50 1.25
C TYR A 356 12.36 -6.69 2.40
N ALA A 357 12.42 -5.75 3.35
CA ALA A 357 13.31 -5.84 4.51
C ALA A 357 12.97 -7.05 5.39
N ILE A 358 11.68 -7.38 5.57
CA ILE A 358 11.25 -8.60 6.27
C ILE A 358 11.82 -9.85 5.57
N VAL A 359 11.74 -9.93 4.24
CA VAL A 359 12.31 -11.06 3.49
C VAL A 359 13.81 -11.19 3.72
N VAL A 360 14.55 -10.07 3.64
CA VAL A 360 16.01 -10.07 3.85
C VAL A 360 16.36 -10.48 5.28
N TRP A 361 15.68 -9.91 6.27
CA TRP A 361 15.93 -10.16 7.68
C TRP A 361 15.60 -11.61 8.08
N VAL A 362 14.46 -12.15 7.66
CA VAL A 362 14.09 -13.55 7.94
C VAL A 362 15.08 -14.53 7.31
N LYS A 363 15.53 -14.28 6.07
CA LYS A 363 16.57 -15.10 5.44
C LYS A 363 17.89 -15.04 6.20
N GLN A 364 18.27 -13.86 6.69
CA GLN A 364 19.47 -13.69 7.49
C GLN A 364 19.36 -14.46 8.82
N ILE A 365 18.23 -14.36 9.55
CA ILE A 365 18.00 -15.11 10.79
C ILE A 365 18.10 -16.62 10.57
N ASN A 366 17.50 -17.14 9.50
CA ASN A 366 17.49 -18.59 9.24
C ASN A 366 18.89 -19.17 8.97
N ILE A 367 19.89 -18.35 8.63
CA ILE A 367 21.27 -18.79 8.36
C ILE A 367 22.16 -18.63 9.60
N GLU A 368 21.76 -17.80 10.57
CA GLU A 368 22.56 -17.57 11.77
C GLU A 368 22.37 -18.66 12.82
N GLU A 369 23.47 -19.18 13.36
CA GLU A 369 23.45 -20.19 14.41
C GLU A 369 22.90 -19.67 15.75
N LYS A 370 23.13 -18.38 16.06
CA LYS A 370 22.74 -17.74 17.33
C LYS A 370 22.11 -16.35 17.09
N PRO A 371 20.92 -16.28 16.48
CA PRO A 371 20.30 -15.01 16.08
C PRO A 371 20.03 -14.10 17.30
N LEU A 372 19.69 -14.66 18.46
CA LEU A 372 19.44 -13.90 19.69
C LEU A 372 20.69 -13.23 20.31
N ARG A 373 21.88 -13.46 19.75
CA ARG A 373 23.12 -12.78 20.17
C ARG A 373 23.72 -11.90 19.07
N SER A 374 23.11 -11.87 17.89
CA SER A 374 23.62 -11.14 16.73
C SER A 374 23.00 -9.75 16.67
N ILE A 375 23.84 -8.71 16.54
CA ILE A 375 23.37 -7.34 16.29
C ILE A 375 22.56 -7.26 14.99
N LYS A 376 22.84 -8.12 14.00
CA LYS A 376 22.10 -8.19 12.73
C LYS A 376 20.68 -8.70 12.88
N SER A 377 20.37 -9.36 13.99
CA SER A 377 19.03 -9.84 14.32
C SER A 377 18.35 -8.96 15.36
N LEU A 378 19.04 -8.62 16.45
CA LEU A 378 18.47 -7.86 17.57
C LEU A 378 18.12 -6.41 17.20
N LEU A 379 19.01 -5.69 16.51
CA LEU A 379 18.77 -4.27 16.21
C LEU A 379 17.58 -4.08 15.25
N PRO A 380 17.47 -4.82 14.12
CA PRO A 380 16.25 -4.77 13.32
C PRO A 380 15.00 -5.24 14.08
N LEU A 381 15.10 -6.26 14.94
CA LEU A 381 13.97 -6.70 15.76
C LEU A 381 13.45 -5.56 16.65
N THR A 382 14.34 -4.84 17.32
CA THR A 382 13.98 -3.69 18.16
C THR A 382 13.22 -2.63 17.35
N PHE A 383 13.73 -2.22 16.19
CA PHE A 383 13.03 -1.25 15.35
C PHE A 383 11.69 -1.78 14.83
N LEU A 384 11.62 -3.06 14.44
CA LEU A 384 10.37 -3.68 14.00
C LEU A 384 9.32 -3.66 15.11
N LEU A 385 9.70 -3.98 16.35
CA LEU A 385 8.81 -3.92 17.51
C LEU A 385 8.32 -2.49 17.78
N LEU A 386 9.20 -1.49 17.66
CA LEU A 386 8.80 -0.08 17.79
C LEU A 386 7.80 0.34 16.71
N HIS A 387 7.99 -0.11 15.47
CA HIS A 387 7.05 0.14 14.37
C HIS A 387 5.70 -0.55 14.59
N ILE A 388 5.69 -1.78 15.12
CA ILE A 388 4.46 -2.51 15.45
C ILE A 388 3.72 -1.82 16.60
N ALA A 389 4.44 -1.44 17.67
CA ALA A 389 3.86 -0.73 18.79
C ALA A 389 3.25 0.63 18.36
N SER A 390 3.93 1.35 17.45
CA SER A 390 3.40 2.59 16.85
C SER A 390 2.16 2.30 16.00
N GLY A 391 2.12 1.12 15.38
CA GLY A 391 0.97 0.58 14.67
C GLY A 391 -0.27 0.42 15.52
N PHE A 392 -0.12 -0.22 16.68
CA PHE A 392 -1.20 -0.35 17.66
C PHE A 392 -1.64 1.01 18.19
N LEU A 393 -0.70 1.89 18.54
CA LEU A 393 -1.00 3.25 19.00
C LEU A 393 -1.83 4.03 17.97
N TYR A 394 -1.40 4.01 16.70
CA TYR A 394 -2.13 4.63 15.60
C TYR A 394 -3.52 4.02 15.45
N TYR A 395 -3.63 2.69 15.45
CA TYR A 395 -4.90 2.00 15.30
C TYR A 395 -5.90 2.44 16.36
N PHE A 396 -5.52 2.40 17.63
CA PHE A 396 -6.40 2.83 18.72
C PHE A 396 -6.73 4.33 18.63
N SER A 397 -5.77 5.18 18.26
CA SER A 397 -6.03 6.60 18.05
C SER A 397 -7.07 6.84 16.95
N VAL A 398 -7.02 6.10 15.84
CA VAL A 398 -7.96 6.24 14.72
C VAL A 398 -9.36 5.72 15.09
N VAL A 399 -9.43 4.67 15.91
CA VAL A 399 -10.70 4.12 16.40
C VAL A 399 -11.36 5.05 17.41
N LEU A 400 -10.59 5.58 18.36
CA LEU A 400 -11.11 6.42 19.45
C LEU A 400 -11.34 7.88 19.03
N TYR A 401 -10.50 8.40 18.14
CA TYR A 401 -10.53 9.80 17.71
C TYR A 401 -10.56 9.90 16.18
N PRO A 402 -11.66 9.48 15.53
CA PRO A 402 -11.81 9.59 14.09
C PRO A 402 -11.81 11.06 13.63
N GLY A 403 -11.13 11.38 12.53
CA GLY A 403 -11.11 12.75 12.02
C GLY A 403 -10.17 12.99 10.84
N PRO A 404 -10.24 14.17 10.19
CA PRO A 404 -9.46 14.49 9.00
C PRO A 404 -7.96 14.43 9.25
N VAL A 405 -7.24 13.63 8.46
CA VAL A 405 -5.81 13.32 8.68
C VAL A 405 -4.90 14.39 8.08
N TRP A 406 -5.39 15.63 8.13
CA TRP A 406 -4.72 16.81 7.59
C TRP A 406 -4.32 17.71 8.74
#